data_AF-A0A930WJ24-F1
#
_entry.id   AF-A0A930WJ24-F1
#
_cell.length_a   1.000
_cell.length_b   1.000
_cell.length_c   1.000
_cell.angle_alpha   90.00
_cell.angle_beta   90.00
_cell.angle_gamma   90.00
#
_symmetry.space_group_name_H-M   'P 1'
#
loop_
_entity.id
_entity.type
_entity.pdbx_description
1 polymer ?
#
loop_
_entity_poly.entity_id
_entity_poly.type
_entity_poly.pdbx_seq_one_letter_code
_entity_poly.pdbx_strand_id
1 'polypeptide(L)'
;FGARAYAANFDEQELSDVIRYAHLKNVQVHVAVNTIIDNEELPKLKEYLSFLSSVGADAVLVQDLGAARLAQQIAPSLPLHASTQMTIHNSAGVKALAALGFSRVVLARELSIPEIQKICRESSVEIECFVHGALCVCYSGQCLMSSMIGGRSGNRGRCAQPCRLPYTLIDAAGRDVLGDSAGNFLLSPRDLNAVDLIPQLLDAGIYSLKIEGRMKRPEYVATIVRTYRKAIDHYLAAKKPPIDDDDRDHLAQVFNRDFTTAYMERHQGKQMMSDRRPNNRGLLVGRVVAYDARTEMVSLKLARDIAVGDQLDFWVKVGGRVSAEIEHLYDEDGREC
;
A
#
# COMPACT_ATOMS: atom_id res chain seq x y z
N PHE A 1 14.33 -13.08 5.57
CA PHE A 1 14.99 -11.80 5.26
C PHE A 1 14.09 -10.75 4.59
N GLY A 2 12.76 -10.89 4.63
CA GLY A 2 11.83 -9.87 4.11
C GLY A 2 11.30 -8.95 5.20
N ALA A 3 11.01 -7.69 4.87
CA ALA A 3 10.52 -6.67 5.79
C ALA A 3 9.04 -6.84 6.24
N ARG A 4 8.62 -8.08 6.54
CA ARG A 4 7.35 -8.46 7.19
C ARG A 4 7.55 -9.74 8.02
N ALA A 5 8.18 -9.60 9.19
CA ALA A 5 8.56 -10.73 10.04
C ALA A 5 7.36 -11.51 10.63
N TYR A 6 6.20 -10.86 10.74
CA TYR A 6 4.99 -11.46 11.33
C TYR A 6 3.95 -11.93 10.30
N ALA A 7 4.28 -11.89 9.01
CA ALA A 7 3.42 -12.51 8.00
C ALA A 7 3.63 -14.03 8.01
N ALA A 8 2.61 -14.79 7.60
CA ALA A 8 2.83 -16.17 7.18
C ALA A 8 3.78 -16.12 5.97
N ASN A 9 5.01 -16.60 6.15
CA ASN A 9 6.02 -16.63 5.11
C ASN A 9 6.17 -18.08 4.63
N PHE A 10 6.45 -18.24 3.34
CA PHE A 10 6.70 -19.54 2.75
C PHE A 10 7.95 -20.18 3.32
N ASP A 11 7.91 -21.48 3.57
CA ASP A 11 9.12 -22.28 3.72
C ASP A 11 9.82 -22.51 2.36
N GLU A 12 10.94 -23.22 2.35
CA GLU A 12 11.71 -23.48 1.13
C GLU A 12 10.95 -24.33 0.10
N GLN A 13 10.18 -25.32 0.55
CA GLN A 13 9.40 -26.17 -0.34
C GLN A 13 8.23 -25.39 -0.93
N GLU A 14 7.48 -24.68 -0.08
CA GLU A 14 6.37 -23.84 -0.49
C GLU A 14 6.82 -22.75 -1.47
N LEU A 15 7.97 -22.10 -1.24
CA LEU A 15 8.49 -21.09 -2.15
C LEU A 15 8.89 -21.69 -3.50
N SER A 16 9.51 -22.88 -3.50
CA SER A 16 9.84 -23.62 -4.72
C SER A 16 8.59 -23.94 -5.54
N ASP A 17 7.52 -24.40 -4.86
CA ASP A 17 6.24 -24.70 -5.50
C ASP A 17 5.53 -23.45 -6.02
N VAL A 18 5.60 -22.32 -5.31
CA VAL A 18 5.06 -21.04 -5.77
C VAL A 18 5.80 -20.55 -7.01
N ILE A 19 7.14 -20.62 -7.04
CA ILE A 19 7.94 -20.22 -8.20
C ILE A 19 7.56 -21.08 -9.40
N ARG A 20 7.56 -22.40 -9.25
CA ARG A 20 7.15 -23.33 -10.30
C ARG A 20 5.74 -23.05 -10.81
N TYR A 21 4.78 -22.85 -9.91
CA TYR A 21 3.40 -22.55 -10.26
C TYR A 21 3.27 -21.23 -11.03
N ALA A 22 3.97 -20.19 -10.59
CA ALA A 22 3.98 -18.89 -11.25
C ALA A 22 4.61 -18.96 -12.65
N HIS A 23 5.73 -19.64 -12.79
CA HIS A 23 6.40 -19.84 -14.08
C HIS A 23 5.54 -20.62 -15.08
N LEU A 24 4.78 -21.63 -14.64
CA LEU A 24 3.79 -22.33 -15.48
C LEU A 24 2.68 -21.40 -16.02
N LYS A 25 2.52 -20.21 -15.43
CA LYS A 25 1.60 -19.15 -15.84
C LYS A 25 2.30 -17.96 -16.49
N ASN A 26 3.60 -18.07 -16.78
CA ASN A 26 4.46 -16.98 -17.28
C ASN A 26 4.48 -15.75 -16.33
N VAL A 27 4.41 -15.99 -15.02
CA VAL A 27 4.49 -14.96 -13.99
C VAL A 27 5.84 -15.06 -13.29
N GLN A 28 6.57 -13.95 -13.25
CA GLN A 28 7.84 -13.84 -12.53
C GLN A 28 7.63 -13.74 -11.01
N VAL A 29 8.56 -14.29 -10.23
CA VAL A 29 8.59 -14.22 -8.77
C VAL A 29 9.82 -13.47 -8.30
N HIS A 30 9.61 -12.27 -7.75
CA HIS A 30 10.68 -11.48 -7.13
C HIS A 30 10.61 -11.61 -5.61
N VAL A 31 11.71 -11.98 -4.97
CA VAL A 31 11.74 -12.31 -3.55
C VAL A 31 12.32 -11.15 -2.74
N ALA A 32 11.65 -10.79 -1.64
CA ALA A 32 12.10 -9.71 -0.77
C ALA A 32 13.22 -10.17 0.18
N VAL A 33 14.41 -9.58 0.02
CA VAL A 33 15.61 -9.72 0.89
C VAL A 33 16.00 -8.32 1.39
N ASN A 34 15.00 -7.59 1.88
CA ASN A 34 15.06 -6.14 2.09
C ASN A 34 15.09 -5.72 3.56
N THR A 35 15.61 -6.56 4.45
CA THR A 35 15.89 -6.17 5.83
C THR A 35 17.35 -5.72 6.01
N ILE A 36 17.62 -4.92 7.03
CA ILE A 36 19.01 -4.72 7.53
C ILE A 36 19.50 -6.02 8.17
N ILE A 37 20.76 -6.39 7.89
CA ILE A 37 21.33 -7.70 8.24
C ILE A 37 22.40 -7.55 9.33
N ASP A 38 22.34 -8.38 10.36
CA ASP A 38 23.39 -8.46 11.38
C ASP A 38 24.51 -9.43 10.94
N ASN A 39 25.73 -9.24 11.44
CA ASN A 39 26.88 -10.06 11.06
C ASN A 39 26.65 -11.57 11.31
N GLU A 40 25.95 -11.92 12.39
CA GLU A 40 25.62 -13.31 12.74
C GLU A 40 24.62 -13.95 11.76
N GLU A 41 23.86 -13.14 11.01
CA GLU A 41 22.89 -13.62 10.02
C GLU A 41 23.53 -13.88 8.65
N LEU A 42 24.78 -13.43 8.43
CA LEU A 42 25.46 -13.56 7.14
C LEU A 42 25.54 -15.02 6.65
N PRO A 43 25.91 -16.03 7.46
CA PRO A 43 25.94 -17.42 6.98
C PRO A 43 24.59 -17.90 6.45
N LYS A 44 23.50 -17.64 7.18
CA LYS A 44 22.14 -17.99 6.76
C LYS A 44 21.69 -17.22 5.52
N LEU A 45 22.11 -15.96 5.38
CA LEU A 45 21.83 -15.18 4.17
C LEU A 45 22.53 -15.78 2.93
N LYS A 46 23.76 -16.30 3.08
CA LYS A 46 24.47 -16.98 1.98
C LYS A 46 23.71 -18.20 1.50
N GLU A 47 23.29 -19.04 2.43
CA GLU A 47 22.49 -20.24 2.15
C GLU A 47 21.18 -19.87 1.45
N TYR A 48 20.47 -18.87 1.98
CA TYR A 48 19.21 -18.41 1.40
C TYR A 48 19.37 -17.84 -0.01
N LEU A 49 20.40 -17.03 -0.28
CA LEU A 49 20.67 -16.51 -1.62
C LEU A 49 21.03 -17.61 -2.62
N SER A 50 21.77 -18.63 -2.17
CA SER A 50 22.11 -19.81 -2.98
C SER A 50 20.85 -20.58 -3.33
N PHE A 51 19.97 -20.79 -2.34
CA PHE A 51 18.67 -21.43 -2.52
C PHE A 51 17.77 -20.66 -3.49
N LEU A 52 17.59 -19.34 -3.32
CA LEU A 52 16.76 -18.53 -4.23
C LEU A 52 17.23 -18.61 -5.68
N SER A 53 18.55 -18.63 -5.90
CA SER A 53 19.13 -18.82 -7.23
C SER A 53 18.84 -20.23 -7.79
N SER A 54 18.97 -21.28 -6.97
CA SER A 54 18.80 -22.66 -7.42
C SER A 54 17.35 -23.01 -7.77
N VAL A 55 16.37 -22.41 -7.09
CA VAL A 55 14.94 -22.62 -7.36
C VAL A 55 14.40 -21.70 -8.46
N GLY A 56 15.24 -20.80 -9.00
CA GLY A 56 14.88 -19.96 -10.13
C GLY A 56 14.06 -18.72 -9.77
N ALA A 57 14.29 -18.10 -8.60
CA ALA A 57 13.72 -16.78 -8.34
C ALA A 57 14.17 -15.78 -9.43
N ASP A 58 13.27 -14.93 -9.92
CA ASP A 58 13.56 -14.05 -11.06
C ASP A 58 14.31 -12.76 -10.67
N ALA A 59 14.25 -12.37 -9.39
CA ALA A 59 15.02 -11.26 -8.83
C ALA A 59 14.94 -11.26 -7.30
N VAL A 60 15.88 -10.54 -6.65
CA VAL A 60 15.79 -10.21 -5.22
C VAL A 60 15.66 -8.71 -4.99
N LEU A 61 14.73 -8.32 -4.11
CA LEU A 61 14.58 -6.94 -3.68
C LEU A 61 15.45 -6.70 -2.44
N VAL A 62 16.47 -5.86 -2.55
CA VAL A 62 17.50 -5.68 -1.51
C VAL A 62 17.52 -4.24 -1.01
N GLN A 63 17.83 -4.07 0.28
CA GLN A 63 18.09 -2.75 0.90
C GLN A 63 19.55 -2.62 1.33
N ASP A 64 20.09 -3.65 1.97
CA ASP A 64 21.41 -3.65 2.58
C ASP A 64 22.52 -3.81 1.52
N LEU A 65 23.50 -2.91 1.52
CA LEU A 65 24.58 -2.93 0.52
C LEU A 65 25.51 -4.14 0.70
N GLY A 66 25.69 -4.64 1.93
CA GLY A 66 26.41 -5.86 2.21
C GLY A 66 25.68 -7.08 1.64
N ALA A 67 24.36 -7.13 1.82
CA ALA A 67 23.52 -8.17 1.21
C ALA A 67 23.55 -8.11 -0.34
N ALA A 68 23.52 -6.91 -0.92
CA ALA A 68 23.61 -6.72 -2.38
C ALA A 68 24.95 -7.24 -2.92
N ARG A 69 26.06 -6.86 -2.29
CA ARG A 69 27.40 -7.32 -2.65
C ARG A 69 27.54 -8.84 -2.53
N LEU A 70 26.94 -9.42 -1.50
CA LEU A 70 26.96 -10.85 -1.24
C LEU A 70 26.13 -11.64 -2.26
N ALA A 71 24.95 -11.14 -2.62
CA ALA A 71 24.12 -11.72 -3.67
C ALA A 71 24.86 -11.78 -5.01
N GLN A 72 25.60 -10.73 -5.39
CA GLN A 72 26.43 -10.74 -6.59
C GLN A 72 27.58 -11.77 -6.55
N GLN A 73 28.08 -12.12 -5.37
CA GLN A 73 29.15 -13.12 -5.23
C GLN A 73 28.61 -14.56 -5.32
N ILE A 74 27.44 -14.80 -4.74
CA ILE A 74 26.88 -16.14 -4.54
C ILE A 74 25.94 -16.53 -5.67
N ALA A 75 25.14 -15.57 -6.14
CA ALA A 75 24.14 -15.74 -7.17
C ALA A 75 24.28 -14.63 -8.23
N PRO A 76 25.41 -14.58 -8.97
CA PRO A 76 25.69 -13.50 -9.92
C PRO A 76 24.65 -13.36 -11.06
N SER A 77 23.92 -14.43 -11.36
CA SER A 77 22.84 -14.44 -12.36
C SER A 77 21.51 -13.94 -11.82
N LEU A 78 21.35 -13.77 -10.51
CA LEU A 78 20.10 -13.36 -9.88
C LEU A 78 19.99 -11.83 -9.88
N PRO A 79 19.05 -11.23 -10.64
CA PRO A 79 18.93 -9.79 -10.75
C PRO A 79 18.68 -9.10 -9.41
N LEU A 80 19.31 -7.94 -9.22
CA LEU A 80 19.13 -7.11 -8.03
C LEU A 80 18.15 -5.97 -8.30
N HIS A 81 17.06 -5.96 -7.54
CA HIS A 81 16.09 -4.87 -7.51
C HIS A 81 16.27 -4.05 -6.23
N ALA A 82 16.37 -2.73 -6.34
CA ALA A 82 16.51 -1.87 -5.18
C ALA A 82 15.17 -1.73 -4.48
N SER A 83 15.10 -2.09 -3.20
CA SER A 83 13.92 -1.91 -2.36
C SER A 83 13.62 -0.43 -2.16
N THR A 84 12.34 -0.05 -2.07
CA THR A 84 11.92 1.31 -1.67
C THR A 84 12.54 1.74 -0.33
N GLN A 85 12.99 0.77 0.49
CA GLN A 85 13.66 1.04 1.74
C GLN A 85 15.06 1.67 1.59
N MET A 86 15.61 1.72 0.37
CA MET A 86 16.84 2.46 0.05
C MET A 86 16.61 3.96 -0.16
N THR A 87 15.36 4.43 -0.12
CA THR A 87 15.02 5.87 -0.16
C THR A 87 15.44 6.59 -1.44
N ILE A 88 15.48 5.90 -2.58
CA ILE A 88 15.90 6.52 -3.84
C ILE A 88 14.80 7.43 -4.38
N HIS A 89 15.09 8.72 -4.48
CA HIS A 89 14.14 9.76 -4.86
C HIS A 89 14.71 10.75 -5.91
N ASN A 90 15.81 10.41 -6.58
CA ASN A 90 16.41 11.29 -7.60
C ASN A 90 17.27 10.50 -8.58
N SER A 91 17.59 11.10 -9.74
CA SER A 91 18.37 10.45 -10.80
C SER A 91 19.78 10.06 -10.37
N ALA A 92 20.42 10.84 -9.48
CA ALA A 92 21.76 10.54 -9.00
C ALA A 92 21.78 9.24 -8.18
N GLY A 93 20.78 9.04 -7.32
CA GLY A 93 20.59 7.80 -6.57
C GLY A 93 20.33 6.61 -7.48
N VAL A 94 19.49 6.77 -8.52
CA VAL A 94 19.27 5.71 -9.52
C VAL A 94 20.56 5.34 -10.25
N LYS A 95 21.33 6.33 -10.73
CA LYS A 95 22.63 6.10 -11.40
C LYS A 95 23.64 5.41 -10.48
N ALA A 96 23.68 5.80 -9.20
CA ALA A 96 24.54 5.15 -8.21
C ALA A 96 24.17 3.67 -8.03
N LEU A 97 22.87 3.34 -7.93
CA LEU A 97 22.44 1.93 -7.83
C LEU A 97 22.68 1.15 -9.13
N ALA A 98 22.48 1.76 -10.29
CA ALA A 98 22.82 1.15 -11.57
C ALA A 98 24.31 0.79 -11.64
N ALA A 99 25.21 1.68 -11.20
CA ALA A 99 26.64 1.43 -11.11
C ALA A 99 27.01 0.31 -10.11
N LEU A 100 26.16 0.08 -9.09
CA LEU A 100 26.28 -1.03 -8.15
C LEU A 100 25.68 -2.35 -8.68
N GLY A 101 25.16 -2.37 -9.91
CA GLY A 101 24.64 -3.58 -10.58
C GLY A 101 23.17 -3.89 -10.29
N PHE A 102 22.39 -2.91 -9.81
CA PHE A 102 20.94 -3.05 -9.74
C PHE A 102 20.33 -2.91 -11.14
N SER A 103 19.38 -3.79 -11.49
CA SER A 103 18.65 -3.77 -12.77
C SER A 103 17.31 -3.03 -12.71
N ARG A 104 16.78 -2.82 -11.51
CA ARG A 104 15.53 -2.08 -11.26
C ARG A 104 15.63 -1.29 -9.97
N VAL A 105 15.02 -0.11 -9.93
CA VAL A 105 14.90 0.71 -8.73
C VAL A 105 13.45 0.97 -8.39
N VAL A 106 13.02 0.53 -7.19
CA VAL A 106 11.75 0.95 -6.61
C VAL A 106 11.93 2.30 -5.95
N LEU A 107 11.29 3.33 -6.51
CA LEU A 107 11.40 4.69 -6.00
C LEU A 107 10.75 4.85 -4.61
N ALA A 108 11.22 5.88 -3.90
CA ALA A 108 10.57 6.40 -2.72
C ALA A 108 9.19 6.99 -3.09
N ARG A 109 8.28 7.10 -2.12
CA ARG A 109 6.89 7.52 -2.36
C ARG A 109 6.69 9.03 -2.24
N GLU A 110 7.76 9.74 -1.92
CA GLU A 110 7.81 11.18 -1.68
C GLU A 110 8.19 11.95 -2.96
N LEU A 111 7.61 11.57 -4.10
CA LEU A 111 7.89 12.13 -5.43
C LEU A 111 6.62 12.55 -6.17
N SER A 112 6.75 13.64 -6.94
CA SER A 112 5.77 14.09 -7.92
C SER A 112 5.97 13.39 -9.27
N ILE A 113 4.92 13.34 -10.11
CA ILE A 113 5.00 12.77 -11.45
C ILE A 113 6.08 13.45 -12.33
N PRO A 114 6.23 14.79 -12.34
CA PRO A 114 7.32 15.44 -13.09
C PRO A 114 8.72 14.99 -12.66
N GLU A 115 8.94 14.77 -11.36
CA GLU A 115 10.20 14.24 -10.84
C GLU A 115 10.41 12.79 -11.27
N ILE A 116 9.37 11.95 -11.19
CA ILE A 116 9.42 10.56 -11.67
C ILE A 116 9.74 10.51 -13.16
N GLN A 117 9.09 11.34 -13.98
CA GLN A 117 9.35 11.43 -15.41
C GLN A 117 10.81 11.85 -15.69
N LYS A 118 11.35 12.81 -14.94
CA LYS A 118 12.77 13.18 -15.04
C LYS A 118 13.68 12.00 -14.74
N ILE A 119 13.41 11.27 -13.65
CA ILE A 119 14.19 10.09 -13.26
C ILE A 119 14.13 9.02 -14.36
N CYS A 120 12.94 8.71 -14.89
CA CYS A 120 12.78 7.69 -15.93
C CYS A 120 13.53 8.06 -17.21
N ARG A 121 13.47 9.32 -17.67
CA ARG A 121 14.21 9.80 -18.85
C ARG A 121 15.74 9.66 -18.72
N GLU A 122 16.26 9.80 -17.51
CA GLU A 122 17.70 9.76 -17.23
C GLU A 122 18.18 8.38 -16.74
N SER A 123 17.27 7.42 -16.57
CA SER A 123 17.57 6.10 -16.01
C SER A 123 18.11 5.15 -17.08
N SER A 124 19.12 4.36 -16.70
CA SER A 124 19.62 3.23 -17.49
C SER A 124 19.05 1.88 -17.02
N VAL A 125 18.18 1.91 -16.01
CA VAL A 125 17.60 0.73 -15.34
C VAL A 125 16.09 0.90 -15.21
N GLU A 126 15.39 -0.21 -14.98
CA GLU A 126 13.93 -0.18 -14.85
C GLU A 126 13.51 0.63 -13.62
N ILE A 127 12.45 1.42 -13.77
CA ILE A 127 11.87 2.19 -12.66
C ILE A 127 10.55 1.55 -12.24
N GLU A 128 10.41 1.29 -10.93
CA GLU A 128 9.19 0.76 -10.32
C GLU A 128 8.64 1.77 -9.30
N CYS A 129 7.32 1.97 -9.32
CA CYS A 129 6.65 2.92 -8.41
C CYS A 129 5.50 2.26 -7.69
N PHE A 130 5.35 2.54 -6.39
CA PHE A 130 4.11 2.20 -5.68
C PHE A 130 2.95 3.03 -6.23
N VAL A 131 1.82 2.36 -6.45
CA VAL A 131 0.60 3.00 -6.95
C VAL A 131 -0.62 2.76 -6.06
N HIS A 132 -0.56 1.79 -5.16
CA HIS A 132 -1.67 1.48 -4.27
C HIS A 132 -1.22 0.93 -2.91
N GLY A 133 -1.94 1.30 -1.84
CA GLY A 133 -1.88 0.69 -0.52
C GLY A 133 -1.24 1.57 0.55
N ALA A 134 -0.89 0.98 1.70
CA ALA A 134 -0.58 1.74 2.91
C ALA A 134 0.68 2.63 2.80
N LEU A 135 0.55 3.91 3.19
CA LEU A 135 1.65 4.88 3.26
C LEU A 135 2.34 4.87 4.64
N CYS A 136 3.63 5.21 4.63
CA CYS A 136 4.40 5.53 5.84
C CYS A 136 4.32 7.04 6.12
N VAL A 137 4.36 7.43 7.39
CA VAL A 137 4.46 8.85 7.78
C VAL A 137 5.90 9.35 7.67
N CYS A 138 6.88 8.47 7.93
CA CYS A 138 8.29 8.77 7.73
C CYS A 138 8.67 8.51 6.27
N TYR A 139 9.74 9.18 5.84
CA TYR A 139 10.37 8.96 4.55
C TYR A 139 10.62 7.46 4.29
N SER A 140 10.31 7.01 3.07
CA SER A 140 10.31 5.58 2.72
C SER A 140 11.63 4.90 3.07
N GLY A 141 11.59 3.88 3.94
CA GLY A 141 12.78 3.16 4.42
C GLY A 141 13.48 3.73 5.66
N GLN A 142 13.11 4.92 6.14
CA GLN A 142 13.84 5.66 7.18
C GLN A 142 13.07 5.78 8.50
N CYS A 143 12.15 4.84 8.78
CA CYS A 143 11.34 4.90 9.99
C CYS A 143 12.07 4.32 11.21
N LEU A 144 12.57 5.19 12.08
CA LEU A 144 13.10 4.83 13.40
C LEU A 144 12.04 4.89 14.51
N MET A 145 10.89 5.52 14.24
CA MET A 145 9.81 5.72 15.20
C MET A 145 9.29 4.41 15.81
N SER A 146 9.19 3.36 14.99
CA SER A 146 8.83 2.02 15.47
C SER A 146 9.81 1.46 16.50
N SER A 147 11.10 1.75 16.35
CA SER A 147 12.12 1.30 17.28
C SER A 147 12.05 2.09 18.58
N MET A 148 11.92 3.41 18.49
CA MET A 148 11.92 4.30 19.66
C MET A 148 10.67 4.13 20.53
N ILE A 149 9.49 4.04 19.91
CA ILE A 149 8.20 3.99 20.62
C ILE A 149 7.77 2.53 20.86
N GLY A 150 7.96 1.67 19.86
CA GLY A 150 7.41 0.32 19.87
C GLY A 150 8.42 -0.79 20.17
N GLY A 151 9.69 -0.47 20.42
CA GLY A 151 10.76 -1.44 20.68
C GLY A 151 11.03 -2.41 19.53
N ARG A 152 10.54 -2.12 18.32
CA ARG A 152 10.61 -3.02 17.16
C ARG A 152 11.11 -2.29 15.92
N SER A 153 12.07 -2.87 15.20
CA SER A 153 12.61 -2.26 13.99
C SER A 153 11.66 -2.42 12.79
N GLY A 154 11.16 -1.29 12.28
CA GLY A 154 10.40 -1.24 11.04
C GLY A 154 11.22 -1.71 9.83
N ASN A 155 12.52 -1.40 9.83
CA ASN A 155 13.47 -1.77 8.76
C ASN A 155 13.86 -3.25 8.78
N ARG A 156 13.44 -3.99 9.81
CA ARG A 156 13.52 -5.46 9.87
C ARG A 156 12.16 -6.13 9.77
N GLY A 157 11.15 -5.40 9.28
CA GLY A 157 9.82 -5.94 9.06
C GLY A 157 8.99 -6.18 10.32
N ARG A 158 9.39 -5.59 11.44
CA ARG A 158 8.71 -5.73 12.73
C ARG A 158 7.93 -4.47 13.12
N CYS A 159 7.54 -3.66 12.13
CA CYS A 159 6.91 -2.36 12.37
C CYS A 159 5.75 -2.45 13.38
N ALA A 160 5.84 -1.64 14.44
CA ALA A 160 4.86 -1.53 15.50
C ALA A 160 3.64 -0.67 15.16
N GLN A 161 3.68 -0.04 13.98
CA GLN A 161 2.69 0.92 13.51
C GLN A 161 2.40 2.07 14.52
N PRO A 162 3.41 2.67 15.17
CA PRO A 162 3.15 3.72 16.16
C PRO A 162 2.43 4.94 15.55
N CYS A 163 2.61 5.18 14.25
CA CYS A 163 1.94 6.27 13.54
C CYS A 163 0.42 6.09 13.44
N ARG A 164 -0.10 4.91 13.80
CA ARG A 164 -1.52 4.59 13.83
C ARG A 164 -2.12 4.72 15.24
N LEU A 165 -1.32 5.10 16.24
CA LEU A 165 -1.79 5.32 17.61
C LEU A 165 -2.44 6.71 17.78
N PRO A 166 -3.23 6.91 18.85
CA PRO A 166 -3.75 8.22 19.19
C PRO A 166 -2.64 9.18 19.65
N TYR A 167 -2.73 10.44 19.24
CA TYR A 167 -1.85 11.55 19.60
C TYR A 167 -2.67 12.82 19.83
N THR A 168 -2.27 13.61 20.83
CA THR A 168 -2.77 14.98 21.07
C THR A 168 -1.63 15.96 20.81
N LEU A 169 -1.89 17.00 20.02
CA LEU A 169 -0.91 18.07 19.80
C LEU A 169 -1.09 19.12 20.91
N ILE A 170 -0.06 19.30 21.72
CA ILE A 170 -0.05 20.26 22.83
C ILE A 170 0.91 21.41 22.57
N ASP A 171 0.55 22.61 23.03
CA ASP A 171 1.49 23.73 23.09
C ASP A 171 2.46 23.62 24.29
N ALA A 172 3.36 24.60 24.42
CA ALA A 172 4.32 24.65 25.53
C ALA A 172 3.66 24.79 26.92
N ALA A 173 2.39 25.22 26.99
CA ALA A 173 1.61 25.29 28.22
C ALA A 173 0.79 24.00 28.47
N GLY A 174 0.95 22.97 27.63
CA GLY A 174 0.24 21.70 27.75
C GLY A 174 -1.20 21.73 27.27
N ARG A 175 -1.62 22.78 26.55
CA ARG A 175 -3.00 22.91 26.04
C ARG A 175 -3.13 22.23 24.70
N ASP A 176 -4.22 21.49 24.51
CA ASP A 176 -4.58 20.94 23.20
C ASP A 176 -4.87 22.08 22.22
N VAL A 177 -4.08 22.15 21.14
CA VAL A 177 -4.18 23.22 20.13
C VAL A 177 -5.09 22.86 18.97
N LEU A 178 -5.48 21.59 18.84
CA LEU A 178 -6.34 21.14 17.75
C LEU A 178 -7.79 21.03 18.21
N GLY A 179 -8.04 20.56 19.44
CA GLY A 179 -9.40 20.29 19.92
C GLY A 179 -10.20 19.50 18.88
N ASP A 180 -11.42 19.95 18.58
CA ASP A 180 -12.30 19.29 17.60
C ASP A 180 -11.94 19.54 16.12
N SER A 181 -10.90 20.32 15.83
CA SER A 181 -10.50 20.63 14.46
C SER A 181 -9.79 19.46 13.75
N ALA A 182 -9.29 18.48 14.52
CA ALA A 182 -8.68 17.24 14.02
C ALA A 182 -9.13 16.04 14.87
N GLY A 183 -8.98 14.83 14.33
CA GLY A 183 -9.14 13.61 15.12
C GLY A 183 -7.88 13.23 15.91
N ASN A 184 -7.93 12.10 16.61
CA ASN A 184 -6.83 11.67 17.47
C ASN A 184 -5.69 10.95 16.73
N PHE A 185 -5.79 10.64 15.44
CA PHE A 185 -4.81 9.84 14.69
C PHE A 185 -3.91 10.72 13.82
N LEU A 186 -3.32 11.75 14.41
CA LEU A 186 -2.64 12.86 13.71
C LEU A 186 -1.52 12.42 12.75
N LEU A 187 -0.90 11.27 12.99
CA LEU A 187 0.23 10.74 12.22
C LEU A 187 -0.15 9.61 11.27
N SER A 188 -1.45 9.29 11.15
CA SER A 188 -1.95 8.13 10.40
C SER A 188 -2.20 8.50 8.95
N PRO A 189 -1.38 8.08 7.96
CA PRO A 189 -1.60 8.47 6.57
C PRO A 189 -2.80 7.74 5.95
N ARG A 190 -3.48 8.38 5.00
CA ARG A 190 -4.40 7.71 4.07
C ARG A 190 -3.66 6.64 3.26
N ASP A 191 -4.40 5.76 2.60
CA ASP A 191 -3.81 4.78 1.70
C ASP A 191 -3.57 5.44 0.32
N LEU A 192 -2.47 5.09 -0.34
CA LEU A 192 -2.15 5.54 -1.69
C LEU A 192 -3.17 4.94 -2.67
N ASN A 193 -3.71 5.76 -3.56
CA ASN A 193 -4.45 5.32 -4.73
C ASN A 193 -4.14 6.25 -5.90
N ALA A 194 -3.42 5.72 -6.89
CA ALA A 194 -3.01 6.41 -8.09
C ALA A 194 -3.71 5.89 -9.35
N VAL A 195 -4.87 5.23 -9.22
CA VAL A 195 -5.58 4.63 -10.37
C VAL A 195 -5.92 5.65 -11.46
N ASP A 196 -6.36 6.86 -11.06
CA ASP A 196 -6.67 7.96 -11.97
C ASP A 196 -5.42 8.60 -12.59
N LEU A 197 -4.23 8.28 -12.05
CA LEU A 197 -2.93 8.80 -12.50
C LEU A 197 -2.19 7.83 -13.43
N ILE A 198 -2.79 6.68 -13.76
CA ILE A 198 -2.15 5.68 -14.63
C ILE A 198 -1.71 6.24 -15.98
N PRO A 199 -2.51 7.04 -16.71
CA PRO A 199 -2.05 7.67 -17.96
C PRO A 199 -0.72 8.42 -17.78
N GLN A 200 -0.65 9.29 -16.77
CA GLN A 200 0.51 10.14 -16.49
C GLN A 200 1.72 9.34 -16.01
N LEU A 201 1.49 8.27 -15.24
CA LEU A 201 2.54 7.37 -14.76
C LEU A 201 3.15 6.53 -15.90
N LEU A 202 2.33 6.09 -16.85
CA LEU A 202 2.80 5.38 -18.05
C LEU A 202 3.56 6.33 -18.97
N ASP A 203 3.05 7.55 -19.20
CA ASP A 203 3.74 8.59 -19.98
C ASP A 203 5.04 9.07 -19.31
N ALA A 204 5.14 8.94 -17.99
CA ALA A 204 6.38 9.21 -17.28
C ALA A 204 7.49 8.20 -17.60
N GLY A 205 7.15 7.02 -18.14
CA GLY A 205 8.11 5.97 -18.50
C GLY A 205 8.38 4.97 -17.39
N ILE A 206 7.46 4.81 -16.42
CA ILE A 206 7.56 3.78 -15.39
C ILE A 206 7.45 2.39 -16.03
N TYR A 207 8.31 1.47 -15.60
CA TYR A 207 8.34 0.10 -16.11
C TYR A 207 7.41 -0.84 -15.33
N SER A 208 7.30 -0.66 -14.01
CA SER A 208 6.54 -1.54 -13.13
C SER A 208 5.71 -0.76 -12.11
N LEU A 209 4.46 -1.20 -11.92
CA LEU A 209 3.53 -0.64 -10.95
C LEU A 209 3.44 -1.58 -9.75
N LYS A 210 3.66 -1.03 -8.56
CA LYS A 210 3.75 -1.81 -7.32
C LYS A 210 2.53 -1.58 -6.42
N ILE A 211 1.92 -2.67 -6.00
CA ILE A 211 0.78 -2.68 -5.07
C ILE A 211 1.23 -3.26 -3.73
N GLU A 212 0.89 -2.59 -2.62
CA GLU A 212 1.06 -3.15 -1.27
C GLU A 212 -0.10 -4.10 -0.94
N GLY A 213 0.08 -5.38 -1.26
CA GLY A 213 -0.88 -6.44 -1.00
C GLY A 213 -0.56 -7.34 0.20
N ARG A 214 0.54 -7.11 0.94
CA ARG A 214 0.95 -8.07 1.97
C ARG A 214 0.06 -7.99 3.21
N MET A 215 -0.28 -9.14 3.78
CA MET A 215 -1.25 -9.28 4.89
C MET A 215 -2.66 -8.78 4.54
N LYS A 216 -2.97 -8.69 3.25
CA LYS A 216 -4.31 -8.39 2.75
C LYS A 216 -4.98 -9.70 2.32
N ARG A 217 -6.31 -9.72 2.36
CA ARG A 217 -7.06 -10.87 1.85
C ARG A 217 -6.92 -10.99 0.33
N PRO A 218 -7.07 -12.19 -0.26
CA PRO A 218 -6.98 -12.38 -1.70
C PRO A 218 -7.90 -11.47 -2.50
N GLU A 219 -9.11 -11.17 -2.00
CA GLU A 219 -10.10 -10.34 -2.69
C GLU A 219 -9.63 -8.88 -2.82
N TYR A 220 -8.88 -8.36 -1.84
CA TYR A 220 -8.25 -7.04 -1.90
C TYR A 220 -7.28 -6.98 -3.09
N VAL A 221 -6.38 -7.96 -3.17
CA VAL A 221 -5.36 -8.03 -4.23
C VAL A 221 -6.03 -8.20 -5.60
N ALA A 222 -7.00 -9.11 -5.71
CA ALA A 222 -7.71 -9.35 -6.96
C ALA A 222 -8.46 -8.12 -7.47
N THR A 223 -9.15 -7.40 -6.58
CA THR A 223 -9.89 -6.17 -6.94
C THR A 223 -8.94 -5.10 -7.46
N ILE A 224 -7.86 -4.80 -6.72
CA ILE A 224 -6.91 -3.77 -7.12
C ILE A 224 -6.21 -4.15 -8.42
N VAL A 225 -5.71 -5.39 -8.53
CA VAL A 225 -5.02 -5.83 -9.76
C VAL A 225 -5.94 -5.73 -10.97
N ARG A 226 -7.21 -6.14 -10.84
CA ARG A 226 -8.21 -6.04 -11.91
C ARG A 226 -8.44 -4.59 -12.33
N THR A 227 -8.67 -3.69 -11.38
CA THR A 227 -8.94 -2.28 -11.67
C THR A 227 -7.73 -1.59 -12.31
N TYR A 228 -6.52 -1.82 -11.80
CA TYR A 228 -5.31 -1.26 -12.39
C TYR A 228 -5.01 -1.85 -13.77
N ARG A 229 -5.25 -3.15 -13.97
CA ARG A 229 -5.11 -3.79 -15.29
C ARG A 229 -6.07 -3.17 -16.30
N LYS A 230 -7.35 -2.98 -15.93
CA LYS A 230 -8.35 -2.27 -16.75
C LYS A 230 -7.88 -0.86 -17.12
N ALA A 231 -7.39 -0.08 -16.14
CA ALA A 231 -6.88 1.26 -16.38
C ALA A 231 -5.72 1.30 -17.40
N ILE A 232 -4.77 0.37 -17.29
CA ILE A 232 -3.64 0.27 -18.23
C ILE A 232 -4.14 -0.17 -19.62
N ASP A 233 -4.97 -1.21 -19.70
CA ASP A 233 -5.49 -1.73 -20.99
C ASP A 233 -6.31 -0.67 -21.72
N HIS A 234 -7.16 0.05 -21.01
CA HIS A 234 -7.94 1.15 -21.58
C HIS A 234 -7.03 2.28 -22.07
N TYR A 235 -6.01 2.66 -21.29
CA TYR A 235 -5.07 3.69 -21.71
C TYR A 235 -4.32 3.28 -22.99
N LEU A 236 -3.76 2.07 -23.03
CA LEU A 236 -3.03 1.54 -24.20
C LEU A 236 -3.93 1.40 -25.43
N ALA A 237 -5.21 1.11 -25.25
CA ALA A 237 -6.20 1.03 -26.32
C ALA A 237 -6.86 2.38 -26.66
N ALA A 238 -6.38 3.49 -26.10
CA ALA A 238 -6.96 4.83 -26.25
C ALA A 238 -8.46 4.93 -25.90
N LYS A 239 -8.96 4.07 -25.00
CA LYS A 239 -10.34 4.09 -24.49
C LYS A 239 -10.48 5.09 -23.35
N LYS A 240 -11.58 5.84 -23.33
CA LYS A 240 -11.90 6.83 -22.30
C LYS A 240 -13.32 6.65 -21.75
N PRO A 241 -13.53 6.81 -20.43
CA PRO A 241 -12.51 7.00 -19.41
C PRO A 241 -11.71 5.71 -19.13
N PRO A 242 -10.45 5.77 -18.63
CA PRO A 242 -9.68 4.58 -18.31
C PRO A 242 -10.34 3.71 -17.24
N ILE A 243 -11.03 4.34 -16.28
CA ILE A 243 -11.83 3.72 -15.23
C ILE A 243 -13.13 4.50 -15.04
N ASP A 244 -14.16 3.81 -14.54
CA ASP A 244 -15.49 4.37 -14.25
C ASP A 244 -15.74 4.49 -12.72
N ASP A 245 -16.94 4.93 -12.34
CA ASP A 245 -17.29 5.10 -10.93
C ASP A 245 -17.46 3.76 -10.22
N ASP A 246 -17.90 2.70 -10.92
CA ASP A 246 -18.00 1.35 -10.36
C ASP A 246 -16.60 0.82 -9.98
N ASP A 247 -15.59 1.07 -10.80
CA ASP A 247 -14.19 0.75 -10.46
C ASP A 247 -13.74 1.46 -9.17
N ARG A 248 -14.09 2.75 -9.01
CA ARG A 248 -13.74 3.53 -7.83
C ARG A 248 -14.48 3.02 -6.59
N ASP A 249 -15.73 2.62 -6.75
CA ASP A 249 -16.55 2.05 -5.69
C ASP A 249 -16.00 0.70 -5.23
N HIS A 250 -15.58 -0.18 -6.15
CA HIS A 250 -14.90 -1.43 -5.81
C HIS A 250 -13.60 -1.19 -5.02
N LEU A 251 -12.79 -0.20 -5.40
CA LEU A 251 -11.59 0.18 -4.66
C LEU A 251 -11.93 0.74 -3.26
N ALA A 252 -13.02 1.50 -3.13
CA ALA A 252 -13.46 2.06 -1.86
C ALA A 252 -14.08 1.02 -0.91
N GLN A 253 -14.66 -0.06 -1.45
CA GLN A 253 -15.21 -1.17 -0.68
C GLN A 253 -14.11 -2.04 -0.05
N VAL A 254 -13.00 -2.28 -0.77
CA VAL A 254 -11.87 -3.00 -0.19
C VAL A 254 -11.15 -2.14 0.85
N PHE A 255 -10.53 -2.79 1.84
CA PHE A 255 -9.95 -2.12 3.00
C PHE A 255 -9.08 -0.90 2.62
N ASN A 256 -9.44 0.29 3.09
CA ASN A 256 -8.65 1.52 2.92
C ASN A 256 -8.88 2.51 4.07
N ARG A 257 -7.97 3.48 4.24
CA ARG A 257 -8.06 4.54 5.27
C ARG A 257 -8.35 5.90 4.65
N ASP A 258 -9.33 5.93 3.74
CA ASP A 258 -9.45 6.95 2.71
C ASP A 258 -8.25 6.95 1.76
N PHE A 259 -8.41 7.63 0.62
CA PHE A 259 -7.38 7.68 -0.42
C PHE A 259 -6.67 9.02 -0.50
N THR A 260 -5.44 8.97 -0.98
CA THR A 260 -4.62 10.10 -1.37
C THR A 260 -3.73 9.73 -2.56
N THR A 261 -3.38 10.71 -3.39
CA THR A 261 -2.34 10.57 -4.42
C THR A 261 -0.93 10.83 -3.88
N ALA A 262 -0.81 10.95 -2.55
CA ALA A 262 0.43 11.27 -1.84
C ALA A 262 1.08 12.55 -2.40
N TYR A 263 2.27 12.43 -3.01
CA TYR A 263 3.03 13.56 -3.56
C TYR A 263 2.93 13.68 -5.08
N MET A 264 2.21 12.75 -5.74
CA MET A 264 2.26 12.60 -7.20
C MET A 264 1.75 13.82 -7.97
N GLU A 265 0.70 14.49 -7.47
CA GLU A 265 0.11 15.67 -8.10
C GLU A 265 0.56 16.99 -7.43
N ARG A 266 0.60 17.01 -6.10
CA ARG A 266 0.90 18.20 -5.28
C ARG A 266 1.22 17.81 -3.85
N HIS A 267 1.69 18.76 -3.06
CA HIS A 267 1.82 18.57 -1.61
C HIS A 267 0.44 18.64 -0.93
N GLN A 268 -0.04 17.51 -0.41
CA GLN A 268 -1.39 17.39 0.17
C GLN A 268 -1.50 17.89 1.62
N GLY A 269 -0.37 18.08 2.32
CA GLY A 269 -0.35 18.49 3.73
C GLY A 269 -1.26 17.61 4.61
N LYS A 270 -2.14 18.23 5.39
CA LYS A 270 -3.09 17.52 6.27
C LYS A 270 -4.04 16.56 5.54
N GLN A 271 -4.31 16.77 4.25
CA GLN A 271 -5.19 15.90 3.46
C GLN A 271 -4.57 14.53 3.15
N MET A 272 -3.27 14.36 3.42
CA MET A 272 -2.62 13.05 3.36
C MET A 272 -2.92 12.20 4.60
N MET A 273 -3.44 12.79 5.68
CA MET A 273 -3.71 12.08 6.93
C MET A 273 -5.17 11.66 7.04
N SER A 274 -5.38 10.51 7.67
CA SER A 274 -6.66 9.99 8.15
C SER A 274 -6.70 10.16 9.67
N ASP A 275 -6.77 11.42 10.07
CA ASP A 275 -6.67 11.90 11.45
C ASP A 275 -7.86 11.44 12.32
N ARG A 276 -9.02 11.24 11.73
CA ARG A 276 -10.22 10.78 12.44
C ARG A 276 -10.31 9.27 12.61
N ARG A 277 -9.69 8.48 11.72
CA ARG A 277 -9.75 7.01 11.78
C ARG A 277 -8.53 6.33 11.16
N PRO A 278 -7.97 5.30 11.82
CA PRO A 278 -6.86 4.52 11.28
C PRO A 278 -7.31 3.19 10.65
N ASN A 279 -8.61 2.95 10.47
CA ASN A 279 -9.20 1.68 10.01
C ASN A 279 -10.06 1.86 8.75
N ASN A 280 -10.75 0.78 8.31
CA ASN A 280 -11.52 0.77 7.07
C ASN A 280 -12.60 1.86 7.05
N ARG A 281 -12.75 2.53 5.91
CA ARG A 281 -13.80 3.54 5.69
C ARG A 281 -15.13 2.94 5.25
N GLY A 282 -15.09 1.99 4.32
CA GLY A 282 -16.25 1.51 3.58
C GLY A 282 -16.74 2.51 2.52
N LEU A 283 -17.79 2.12 1.79
CA LEU A 283 -18.44 2.94 0.78
C LEU A 283 -19.56 3.79 1.42
N LEU A 284 -19.72 5.04 0.98
CA LEU A 284 -20.86 5.85 1.39
C LEU A 284 -22.13 5.37 0.67
N VAL A 285 -22.97 4.62 1.38
CA VAL A 285 -24.21 4.07 0.80
C VAL A 285 -25.41 5.00 0.85
N GLY A 286 -25.41 6.00 1.74
CA GLY A 286 -26.55 6.92 1.87
C GLY A 286 -26.48 7.86 3.07
N ARG A 287 -27.59 8.55 3.33
CA ARG A 287 -27.79 9.40 4.51
C ARG A 287 -28.99 8.91 5.32
N VAL A 288 -28.82 8.81 6.63
CA VAL A 288 -29.93 8.57 7.56
C VAL A 288 -30.91 9.74 7.49
N VAL A 289 -32.18 9.44 7.23
CA VAL A 289 -33.27 10.42 7.21
C VAL A 289 -34.18 10.30 8.42
N ALA A 290 -34.36 9.08 8.96
CA ALA A 290 -35.12 8.82 10.17
C ALA A 290 -34.61 7.57 10.89
N TYR A 291 -34.90 7.49 12.19
CA TYR A 291 -34.70 6.31 13.01
C TYR A 291 -35.93 6.15 13.91
N ASP A 292 -36.57 4.98 13.86
CA ASP A 292 -37.67 4.64 14.75
C ASP A 292 -37.15 3.75 15.89
N ALA A 293 -37.10 4.32 17.10
CA ALA A 293 -36.61 3.61 18.28
C ALA A 293 -37.51 2.46 18.77
N ARG A 294 -38.77 2.36 18.28
CA ARG A 294 -39.68 1.27 18.67
C ARG A 294 -39.48 0.02 17.82
N THR A 295 -39.25 0.23 16.54
CA THR A 295 -39.04 -0.86 15.56
C THR A 295 -37.56 -1.09 15.28
N GLU A 296 -36.68 -0.23 15.80
CA GLU A 296 -35.24 -0.18 15.53
C GLU A 296 -34.89 -0.03 14.04
N MET A 297 -35.86 0.44 13.23
CA MET A 297 -35.68 0.65 11.81
C MET A 297 -35.02 1.98 11.49
N VAL A 298 -34.07 1.96 10.56
CA VAL A 298 -33.40 3.15 10.03
C VAL A 298 -33.89 3.40 8.61
N SER A 299 -34.43 4.60 8.36
CA SER A 299 -34.75 5.03 7.00
C SER A 299 -33.54 5.74 6.39
N LEU A 300 -33.17 5.31 5.17
CA LEU A 300 -32.00 5.80 4.45
C LEU A 300 -32.41 6.46 3.13
N LYS A 301 -31.85 7.64 2.84
CA LYS A 301 -31.78 8.13 1.46
C LYS A 301 -30.52 7.54 0.82
N LEU A 302 -30.72 6.54 -0.04
CA LEU A 302 -29.64 5.82 -0.69
C LEU A 302 -28.94 6.67 -1.76
N ALA A 303 -27.62 6.52 -1.81
CA ALA A 303 -26.76 6.95 -2.91
C ALA A 303 -26.21 5.75 -3.69
N ARG A 304 -26.32 4.54 -3.12
CA ARG A 304 -25.93 3.25 -3.67
C ARG A 304 -26.90 2.18 -3.18
N ASP A 305 -26.98 1.10 -3.93
CA ASP A 305 -27.76 -0.06 -3.57
C ASP A 305 -27.15 -0.76 -2.35
N ILE A 306 -28.01 -1.40 -1.57
CA ILE A 306 -27.68 -2.18 -0.38
C ILE A 306 -28.50 -3.47 -0.41
N ALA A 307 -27.98 -4.54 0.18
CA ALA A 307 -28.61 -5.85 0.20
C ALA A 307 -28.71 -6.43 1.62
N VAL A 308 -29.69 -7.31 1.84
CA VAL A 308 -29.77 -8.11 3.06
C VAL A 308 -28.45 -8.88 3.27
N GLY A 309 -27.91 -8.82 4.48
CA GLY A 309 -26.60 -9.35 4.86
C GLY A 309 -25.44 -8.35 4.76
N ASP A 310 -25.65 -7.16 4.17
CA ASP A 310 -24.61 -6.12 4.19
C ASP A 310 -24.39 -5.58 5.61
N GLN A 311 -23.13 -5.23 5.90
CA GLN A 311 -22.73 -4.58 7.15
C GLN A 311 -22.66 -3.07 6.96
N LEU A 312 -23.51 -2.31 7.67
CA LEU A 312 -23.56 -0.86 7.61
C LEU A 312 -22.98 -0.20 8.86
N ASP A 313 -22.10 0.79 8.65
CA ASP A 313 -21.52 1.65 9.69
C ASP A 313 -22.24 3.01 9.72
N PHE A 314 -23.03 3.27 10.76
CA PHE A 314 -23.76 4.53 10.91
C PHE A 314 -22.91 5.63 11.55
N TRP A 315 -22.93 6.80 10.94
CA TRP A 315 -22.27 8.00 11.45
C TRP A 315 -23.30 8.96 12.04
N VAL A 316 -23.40 9.00 13.37
CA VAL A 316 -24.27 9.92 14.09
C VAL A 316 -23.46 11.02 14.79
N LYS A 317 -24.05 12.22 14.94
CA LYS A 317 -23.39 13.35 15.61
C LYS A 317 -23.14 13.11 17.10
N VAL A 318 -23.95 12.28 17.74
CA VAL A 318 -23.93 11.97 19.18
C VAL A 318 -24.13 10.46 19.34
N GLY A 319 -23.35 9.81 20.22
CA GLY A 319 -23.50 8.37 20.52
C GLY A 319 -22.48 7.44 19.86
N GLY A 320 -21.54 7.96 19.07
CA GLY A 320 -20.48 7.16 18.45
C GLY A 320 -20.89 6.55 17.11
N ARG A 321 -20.32 5.39 16.78
CA ARG A 321 -20.71 4.60 15.59
C ARG A 321 -21.41 3.34 16.02
N VAL A 322 -22.48 3.03 15.30
CA VAL A 322 -23.19 1.76 15.41
C VAL A 322 -22.95 1.02 14.10
N SER A 323 -22.53 -0.24 14.21
CA SER A 323 -22.43 -1.17 13.09
C SER A 323 -23.61 -2.12 13.18
N ALA A 324 -24.31 -2.36 12.09
CA ALA A 324 -25.42 -3.31 12.04
C ALA A 324 -25.42 -4.09 10.73
N GLU A 325 -25.91 -5.33 10.79
CA GLU A 325 -26.22 -6.13 9.61
C GLU A 325 -27.63 -5.80 9.13
N ILE A 326 -27.84 -5.76 7.82
CA ILE A 326 -29.17 -5.60 7.24
C ILE A 326 -29.89 -6.95 7.32
N GLU A 327 -30.83 -7.10 8.25
CA GLU A 327 -31.67 -8.31 8.35
C GLU A 327 -32.88 -8.26 7.42
N HIS A 328 -33.48 -7.07 7.29
CA HIS A 328 -34.67 -6.82 6.47
C HIS A 328 -34.53 -5.48 5.74
N LEU A 329 -34.99 -5.43 4.49
CA LEU A 329 -35.02 -4.21 3.68
C LEU A 329 -36.45 -3.94 3.22
N TYR A 330 -36.88 -2.67 3.29
CA TYR A 330 -38.21 -2.27 2.84
C TYR A 330 -38.09 -1.05 1.91
N ASP A 331 -38.91 -1.01 0.86
CA ASP A 331 -39.03 0.17 0.00
C ASP A 331 -39.87 1.29 0.66
N GLU A 332 -40.03 2.41 -0.04
CA GLU A 332 -40.81 3.56 0.44
C GLU A 332 -42.31 3.26 0.62
N ASP A 333 -42.82 2.20 -0.02
CA ASP A 333 -44.19 1.72 0.11
C ASP A 333 -44.35 0.66 1.23
N GLY A 334 -43.25 0.32 1.93
CA GLY A 334 -43.23 -0.67 3.00
C GLY A 334 -43.22 -2.13 2.53
N ARG A 335 -42.87 -2.39 1.26
CA ARG A 335 -42.72 -3.75 0.74
C ARG A 335 -41.30 -4.25 1.00
N GLU A 336 -41.21 -5.47 1.51
CA GLU A 336 -39.92 -6.12 1.74
C GLU A 336 -39.23 -6.42 0.40
N CYS A 337 -37.93 -6.12 0.32
CA CYS A 337 -37.11 -6.15 -0.90
C CYS A 337 -35.94 -7.12 -0.81
#